data_AF-A1AP44-F1
#
_entry.id   AF-A1AP44-F1
#
_cell.length_a   1.000
_cell.length_b   1.000
_cell.length_c   1.000
_cell.angle_alpha   90.00
_cell.angle_beta   90.00
_cell.angle_gamma   90.00
#
_symmetry.space_group_name_H-M   'P 1'
#
loop_
_entity.id
_entity.type
_entity.pdbx_description
1 polymer ?
#
loop_
_entity_poly.entity_id
_entity_poly.type
_entity_poly.pdbx_seq_one_letter_code
_entity_poly.pdbx_strand_id
1 'polypeptide(L)' 'MSYQFASKVKRAVADQIEEELYKSKLTKTILANRMGTSRTAINRLLDPENTSVTLNTLEKVAFALSKRLKIEFS' A
#
# COMPACT_ATOMS: atom_id res chain seq x y z
N MET A 1 24.06 -7.30 7.22
CA MET A 1 23.52 -5.94 7.04
C MET A 1 22.00 -6.05 7.01
N SER A 2 21.35 -5.82 8.15
CA SER A 2 19.92 -6.12 8.32
C SER A 2 19.05 -5.11 7.55
N TYR A 3 17.98 -5.59 6.92
CA TYR A 3 17.03 -4.82 6.09
C TYR A 3 16.14 -3.83 6.87
N GLN A 4 16.64 -3.16 7.91
CA GLN A 4 15.84 -2.21 8.71
C GLN A 4 15.28 -1.02 7.90
N PHE A 5 15.89 -0.71 6.75
CA PHE A 5 15.39 0.33 5.86
C PHE A 5 14.13 -0.12 5.08
N ALA A 6 14.04 -1.41 4.72
CA ALA A 6 12.90 -1.92 3.96
C ALA A 6 11.61 -1.86 4.78
N SER A 7 11.65 -2.19 6.08
CA SER A 7 10.49 -2.06 6.97
C SER A 7 10.08 -0.61 7.21
N LYS A 8 11.04 0.33 7.30
CA LYS A 8 10.75 1.77 7.39
C LYS A 8 10.04 2.29 6.13
N VAL A 9 10.54 1.95 4.95
CA VAL A 9 9.90 2.32 3.68
C VAL A 9 8.51 1.67 3.58
N LYS A 10 8.38 0.39 3.93
CA LYS A 10 7.11 -0.32 3.90
C LYS A 10 6.06 0.27 4.84
N ARG A 11 6.49 0.72 6.03
CA ARG A 11 5.65 1.44 6.99
C ARG A 11 5.18 2.77 6.42
N ALA A 12 6.09 3.59 5.87
CA ALA A 12 5.70 4.85 5.22
C ALA A 12 4.68 4.64 4.08
N VAL A 13 4.85 3.59 3.27
CA VAL A 13 3.89 3.22 2.22
C VAL A 13 2.55 2.79 2.81
N ALA A 14 2.52 1.98 3.86
CA ALA A 14 1.28 1.56 4.51
C ALA A 14 0.52 2.75 5.10
N ASP A 15 1.22 3.61 5.83
CA ASP A 15 0.66 4.81 6.46
C ASP A 15 0.05 5.75 5.40
N GLN A 16 0.74 5.96 4.27
CA GLN A 16 0.24 6.76 3.16
C GLN A 16 -1.04 6.15 2.54
N ILE A 17 -1.12 4.84 2.37
CA ILE A 17 -2.32 4.17 1.86
C ILE A 17 -3.48 4.32 2.86
N GLU A 18 -3.24 4.10 4.16
CA GLU A 18 -4.27 4.24 5.19
C GLU A 18 -4.79 5.68 5.32
N GLU A 19 -3.91 6.67 5.22
CA GLU A 19 -4.29 8.08 5.21
C GLU A 19 -5.18 8.42 4.00
N GLU A 20 -4.84 7.94 2.81
CA GLU A 20 -5.65 8.18 1.61
C GLU A 20 -7.01 7.45 1.67
N LEU A 21 -7.07 6.26 2.27
CA LEU A 21 -8.33 5.58 2.57
C LEU A 21 -9.20 6.42 3.50
N TYR A 22 -8.63 6.97 4.56
CA TYR A 22 -9.34 7.86 5.50
C TYR A 22 -9.85 9.12 4.80
N LYS A 23 -8.99 9.86 4.09
CA LYS A 23 -9.36 11.08 3.34
C LYS A 23 -10.47 10.82 2.32
N SER A 24 -10.42 9.67 1.66
CA SER A 24 -11.38 9.28 0.61
C SER A 24 -12.63 8.58 1.16
N LYS A 25 -12.73 8.38 2.49
CA LYS A 25 -13.80 7.61 3.15
C LYS A 25 -13.98 6.20 2.57
N LEU A 26 -12.87 5.57 2.18
CA LEU A 26 -12.85 4.23 1.60
C LEU A 26 -12.48 3.20 2.67
N THR A 27 -13.19 2.07 2.67
CA THR A 27 -12.86 0.95 3.57
C THR A 27 -11.85 0.01 2.90
N LYS A 28 -11.13 -0.78 3.72
CA LYS A 28 -10.24 -1.86 3.21
C LYS A 28 -10.98 -2.85 2.30
N THR A 29 -12.28 -3.08 2.54
CA THR A 29 -13.13 -3.93 1.69
C THR A 29 -13.39 -3.30 0.33
N ILE A 30 -13.69 -2.00 0.28
CA ILE A 30 -13.88 -1.28 -0.99
C ILE A 30 -12.58 -1.28 -1.79
N LEU A 31 -11.43 -1.05 -1.12
CA LEU A 31 -10.13 -1.13 -1.77
C LEU A 31 -9.86 -2.52 -2.36
N ALA A 32 -10.13 -3.57 -1.58
CA ALA A 32 -9.99 -4.95 -2.04
C ALA A 32 -10.79 -5.22 -3.32
N ASN A 33 -12.05 -4.77 -3.35
CA ASN A 33 -12.92 -4.89 -4.52
C ASN A 33 -12.37 -4.12 -5.73
N ARG A 34 -11.90 -2.88 -5.54
CA ARG A 34 -11.30 -2.07 -6.62
C ARG A 34 -10.02 -2.69 -7.18
N MET A 35 -9.24 -3.35 -6.33
CA MET A 35 -8.00 -4.02 -6.72
C MET A 35 -8.21 -5.45 -7.26
N GLY A 36 -9.45 -5.97 -7.25
CA GLY A 36 -9.74 -7.35 -7.64
C GLY A 36 -9.04 -8.38 -6.75
N THR A 37 -8.96 -8.13 -5.44
CA THR A 37 -8.24 -8.97 -4.48
C THR A 37 -9.03 -9.19 -3.19
N SER A 38 -8.51 -10.01 -2.28
CA SER A 38 -9.15 -10.28 -0.99
C SER A 38 -8.81 -9.22 0.07
N ARG A 39 -9.68 -9.07 1.08
CA ARG A 39 -9.39 -8.23 2.24
C ARG A 39 -8.10 -8.65 2.95
N THR A 40 -7.79 -9.95 2.98
CA THR A 40 -6.52 -10.45 3.55
C THR A 40 -5.31 -9.98 2.77
N ALA A 41 -5.39 -9.88 1.44
CA ALA A 41 -4.32 -9.31 0.64
C ALA A 41 -4.10 -7.82 0.95
N ILE A 42 -5.18 -7.06 1.16
CA ILE A 42 -5.09 -5.66 1.61
C ILE A 42 -4.48 -5.57 3.02
N ASN A 43 -4.87 -6.44 3.96
CA ASN A 43 -4.25 -6.46 5.29
C ASN A 43 -2.74 -6.70 5.20
N ARG A 44 -2.29 -7.63 4.35
CA ARG A 44 -0.86 -7.87 4.09
C ARG A 44 -0.18 -6.67 3.43
N LEU A 45 -0.86 -5.97 2.52
CA LEU A 45 -0.36 -4.74 1.90
C LEU A 45 -0.18 -3.62 2.94
N LEU A 46 -1.02 -3.56 3.97
CA LEU A 46 -0.96 -2.54 5.01
C LEU A 46 -0.11 -2.95 6.22
N ASP A 47 0.31 -4.21 6.29
CA ASP A 47 1.20 -4.70 7.34
C ASP A 47 2.61 -4.07 7.18
N PRO A 48 3.11 -3.32 8.17
CA PRO A 48 4.45 -2.70 8.09
C PRO A 48 5.59 -3.72 8.16
N GLU A 49 5.34 -4.91 8.72
CA GLU A 49 6.35 -5.97 8.86
C GLU A 49 6.40 -6.89 7.62
N ASN A 50 5.38 -6.82 6.76
CA ASN A 50 5.40 -7.49 5.46
C ASN A 50 6.16 -6.64 4.43
N THR A 51 7.49 -6.73 4.46
CA THR A 51 8.39 -5.94 3.61
C THR A 51 8.33 -6.30 2.12
N SER A 52 7.77 -7.46 1.78
CA SER A 52 7.69 -7.94 0.40
C SER A 52 6.46 -7.36 -0.31
N VAL A 53 6.67 -6.30 -1.10
CA VAL A 53 5.67 -5.73 -2.00
C VAL A 53 6.28 -5.53 -3.39
N THR A 54 5.48 -5.70 -4.44
CA THR A 54 5.94 -5.51 -5.84
C THR A 54 5.49 -4.15 -6.37
N LEU A 55 6.22 -3.62 -7.35
CA LEU A 55 5.84 -2.38 -8.04
C LEU A 55 4.43 -2.47 -8.66
N ASN A 56 4.06 -3.63 -9.23
CA ASN A 56 2.72 -3.87 -9.76
C ASN A 56 1.63 -3.76 -8.67
N THR A 57 1.90 -4.24 -7.45
CA THR A 57 0.97 -4.07 -6.33
C THR A 57 0.83 -2.59 -5.95
N LEU A 58 1.94 -1.84 -5.92
CA LEU A 58 1.95 -0.41 -5.62
C LEU A 58 1.20 0.41 -6.70
N GLU A 59 1.37 0.06 -7.97
CA GLU A 59 0.64 0.67 -9.07
C GLU A 59 -0.86 0.41 -8.97
N LYS A 60 -1.27 -0.84 -8.70
CA LYS A 60 -2.68 -1.21 -8.54
C LYS A 60 -3.37 -0.46 -7.39
N VAL A 61 -2.70 -0.34 -6.24
CA VAL A 61 -3.29 0.41 -5.11
C VAL A 61 -3.37 1.90 -5.43
N ALA A 62 -2.35 2.48 -6.07
CA ALA A 62 -2.39 3.87 -6.52
C ALA A 62 -3.56 4.11 -7.48
N PHE A 63 -3.75 3.24 -8.47
CA PHE A 63 -4.87 3.30 -9.41
C PHE A 63 -6.23 3.18 -8.69
N ALA A 64 -6.38 2.22 -7.77
CA ALA A 64 -7.62 2.02 -7.00
C ALA A 64 -7.98 3.23 -6.11
N LEU A 65 -6.99 4.02 -5.71
CA LEU A 65 -7.13 5.28 -4.99
C LEU A 65 -7.23 6.52 -5.90
N SER A 66 -7.26 6.35 -7.22
CA SER A 66 -7.25 7.45 -8.21
C SER A 66 -6.01 8.36 -8.08
N LYS A 67 -4.86 7.75 -7.81
CA LYS A 67 -3.53 8.37 -7.71
C LYS A 67 -2.57 7.80 -8.76
N ARG A 68 -1.33 8.30 -8.79
CA ARG A 68 -0.22 7.76 -9.59
C ARG A 68 0.96 7.41 -8.70
N LEU A 69 1.64 6.31 -9.00
CA LEU A 69 2.89 5.93 -8.33
C LEU A 69 4.02 6.85 -8.80
N LYS A 70 4.75 7.45 -7.86
CA LYS A 70 5.96 8.23 -8.11
C LYS A 70 7.05 7.72 -7.18
N ILE A 71 8.23 7.42 -7.72
CA ILE A 71 9.39 6.94 -6.98
C ILE A 71 10.57 7.83 -7.34
N GLU A 72 11.27 8.34 -6.32
CA GLU A 72 12.44 9.19 -6.46
C GLU A 72 13.53 8.67 -5.52
N PHE A 73 14.78 8.72 -5.97
CA PHE A 73 15.96 8.44 -5.16
C PHE A 73 16.66 9.76 -4.85
N SER A 74 17.11 9.94 -3.61
CA SER A 74 17.82 11.12 -3.11
C SER A 74 19.26 10.79 -2.76
#